data_AF-A0A949BB73-F1
#
_entry.id   AF-A0A949BB73-F1
#
_cell.length_a   1.000
_cell.length_b   1.000
_cell.length_c   1.000
_cell.angle_alpha   90.00
_cell.angle_beta   90.00
_cell.angle_gamma   90.00
#
_symmetry.space_group_name_H-M   'P 1'
#
loop_
_entity.id
_entity.type
_entity.pdbx_description
1 polymer ?
#
loop_
_entity_poly.entity_id
_entity_poly.type
_entity_poly.pdbx_seq_one_letter_code
_entity_poly.pdbx_strand_id
1 'polypeptide(L)'
;MLTKFLNKKGRDLLLLCLFIVIARFLSLGLNVSYLLSTLFFFGIPAAYLSLRASKGQIKKALVFASLCLIPAVTVDILAVSSGAWIVPETVFPFRLFQIIPLEDLIWAFLMVYLL
;
A
#
# COMPACT_ATOMS: atom_id res chain seq x y z
N MET A 1 24.70 -3.10 14.77
CA MET A 1 25.37 -1.99 15.52
C MET A 1 24.50 -0.73 15.58
N LEU A 2 23.82 -0.31 14.50
CA LEU A 2 22.94 0.88 14.44
C LEU A 2 21.67 0.84 15.32
N THR A 3 21.05 -0.33 15.51
CA THR A 3 19.77 -0.45 16.24
C THR A 3 19.86 -0.24 17.74
N LYS A 4 21.07 -0.21 18.31
CA LYS A 4 21.30 -0.10 19.77
C LYS A 4 21.15 1.35 20.28
N PHE A 5 21.22 2.34 19.39
CA PHE A 5 21.14 3.77 19.71
C PHE A 5 19.79 4.40 19.40
N LEU A 6 18.90 3.70 18.69
CA LEU A 6 17.61 4.23 18.27
C LEU A 6 16.52 3.92 19.30
N ASN A 7 15.71 4.93 19.61
CA ASN A 7 14.49 4.74 20.39
C ASN A 7 13.50 3.79 19.65
N LYS A 8 12.43 3.34 20.31
CA LYS A 8 11.46 2.40 19.73
C LYS A 8 10.93 2.88 18.36
N LYS A 9 10.56 4.16 18.27
CA LYS A 9 10.05 4.78 17.02
C LYS A 9 11.09 4.80 15.91
N GLY A 10 12.34 5.16 16.22
CA GLY A 10 13.43 5.19 15.24
C GLY A 10 13.76 3.81 14.68
N ARG A 11 13.64 2.76 15.50
CA ARG A 11 13.77 1.37 15.02
C ARG A 11 12.64 0.97 14.09
N ASP A 12 11.40 1.34 14.41
CA ASP A 12 10.25 1.07 13.55
C ASP A 12 10.40 1.79 12.20
N LEU A 13 10.78 3.07 12.18
CA LEU A 13 11.04 3.82 10.95
C LEU A 13 12.16 3.19 10.12
N LEU A 14 13.27 2.79 10.74
CA LEU A 14 14.36 2.12 10.03
C LEU A 14 13.88 0.82 9.37
N LEU A 15 13.06 0.03 10.07
CA LEU A 15 12.49 -1.21 9.52
C LEU A 15 11.51 -0.94 8.37
N LEU A 16 10.68 0.10 8.46
CA LEU A 16 9.80 0.51 7.36
C LEU A 16 10.61 0.93 6.12
N CYS A 17 11.68 1.71 6.29
CA CYS A 17 12.58 2.04 5.20
C CYS A 17 13.22 0.79 4.59
N LEU A 18 13.66 -0.16 5.41
CA LEU A 18 14.21 -1.43 4.94
C LEU A 18 13.17 -2.25 4.15
N PHE A 19 11.91 -2.28 4.58
CA PHE A 19 10.85 -2.95 3.81
C PHE A 19 10.67 -2.33 2.43
N ILE A 20 10.69 -1.01 2.29
CA ILE A 20 10.56 -0.34 0.99
C ILE A 20 11.75 -0.69 0.08
N VAL A 21 12.97 -0.69 0.63
CA VAL A 21 14.18 -1.06 -0.13
C VAL A 21 14.08 -2.52 -0.60
N ILE A 22 13.72 -3.45 0.29
CA ILE A 22 13.55 -4.87 -0.05
C ILE A 22 12.43 -5.05 -1.07
N ALA A 23 11.29 -4.38 -0.90
CA ALA A 23 10.16 -4.43 -1.81
C ALA A 23 10.57 -4.01 -3.22
N ARG A 24 11.36 -2.94 -3.36
CA ARG A 24 11.90 -2.52 -4.66
C ARG A 24 12.73 -3.61 -5.34
N PHE A 25 13.64 -4.24 -4.61
CA PHE A 25 14.48 -5.30 -5.16
C PHE A 25 13.68 -6.56 -5.51
N LEU A 26 12.73 -6.97 -4.66
CA LEU A 26 11.87 -8.11 -4.93
C LEU A 26 10.97 -7.85 -6.15
N SER A 27 10.34 -6.68 -6.22
CA SER A 27 9.44 -6.34 -7.31
C SER A 27 10.14 -6.29 -8.66
N LEU A 28 11.32 -5.67 -8.72
CA LEU A 28 12.11 -5.61 -9.96
C LEU A 28 12.80 -6.93 -10.29
N GLY A 29 13.42 -7.57 -9.30
CA GLY A 29 14.22 -8.77 -9.52
C GLY A 29 13.38 -9.99 -9.89
N LEU A 30 12.12 -10.05 -9.44
CA LEU A 30 11.21 -11.16 -9.70
C LEU A 30 10.10 -10.83 -10.70
N ASN A 31 10.08 -9.62 -11.27
CA ASN A 31 9.02 -9.13 -12.18
C ASN A 31 7.61 -9.42 -11.63
N VAL A 32 7.38 -9.11 -10.36
CA VAL A 32 6.12 -9.47 -9.70
C VAL A 32 4.96 -8.61 -10.21
N SER A 33 3.75 -9.16 -10.14
CA SER A 33 2.54 -8.45 -10.56
C SER A 33 2.31 -7.16 -9.76
N TYR A 34 1.46 -6.28 -10.31
CA TYR A 34 1.07 -5.04 -9.64
C TYR A 34 0.54 -5.28 -8.22
N LEU A 35 -0.33 -6.28 -8.05
CA LEU A 35 -0.85 -6.69 -6.73
C LEU A 35 0.26 -7.09 -5.75
N LEU A 36 1.20 -7.93 -6.18
CA LEU A 36 2.30 -8.37 -5.31
C LEU A 36 3.23 -7.22 -4.93
N SER A 37 3.49 -6.32 -5.88
CA SER A 37 4.25 -5.09 -5.58
C SER A 37 3.54 -4.24 -4.54
N THR A 38 2.23 -4.02 -4.68
CA THR A 38 1.42 -3.31 -3.69
C THR A 38 1.50 -3.96 -2.30
N LEU A 39 1.44 -5.29 -2.22
CA LEU A 39 1.58 -6.01 -0.95
C LEU A 39 2.99 -5.86 -0.35
N PHE A 40 4.04 -5.87 -1.16
CA PHE A 40 5.40 -5.67 -0.65
C PHE A 40 5.64 -4.25 -0.16
N PHE A 41 5.17 -3.23 -0.89
CA PHE A 41 5.37 -1.82 -0.54
C PHE A 41 4.47 -1.35 0.61
N PHE A 42 3.24 -1.85 0.71
CA PHE A 42 2.26 -1.34 1.67
C PHE A 42 1.69 -2.42 2.59
N GLY A 43 1.38 -3.60 2.05
CA GLY A 43 0.78 -4.70 2.81
C GLY A 43 1.67 -5.22 3.96
N ILE A 44 2.93 -5.57 3.66
CA ILE A 44 3.88 -6.07 4.67
C ILE A 44 4.18 -5.01 5.73
N PRO A 45 4.54 -3.75 5.38
CA PRO A 45 4.72 -2.69 6.36
C PRO A 45 3.47 -2.44 7.23
N ALA A 46 2.28 -2.46 6.62
CA ALA A 46 1.03 -2.25 7.33
C ALA A 46 0.73 -3.38 8.32
N ALA A 47 0.98 -4.62 7.93
CA ALA A 47 0.86 -5.77 8.82
C ALA A 47 1.84 -5.67 9.99
N TYR A 48 3.09 -5.29 9.73
CA TYR A 48 4.11 -5.08 10.77
C TYR A 48 3.67 -4.03 11.81
N LEU A 49 3.15 -2.87 11.37
CA LEU A 49 2.66 -1.85 12.29
C LEU A 49 1.40 -2.29 13.03
N SER A 50 0.50 -3.02 12.36
CA SER A 50 -0.71 -3.57 12.98
C SER A 50 -0.39 -4.51 14.13
N LEU A 51 0.66 -5.34 14.02
CA LEU A 51 1.12 -6.21 15.10
C LEU A 51 1.65 -5.44 16.33
N ARG A 52 1.95 -4.14 16.17
CA ARG A 52 2.49 -3.27 17.23
C ARG A 52 1.49 -2.22 17.71
N ALA A 53 0.37 -2.08 17.01
CA ALA A 53 -0.68 -1.13 17.29
C ALA A 53 -1.71 -1.71 18.26
N SER A 54 -2.39 -0.82 18.99
CA SER A 54 -3.57 -1.21 19.76
C SER A 54 -4.77 -1.50 18.85
N LYS A 55 -5.70 -2.34 19.30
CA LYS A 55 -6.96 -2.62 18.57
C LYS A 55 -7.73 -1.35 18.21
N GLY A 56 -7.69 -0.33 19.09
CA GLY A 56 -8.32 0.96 18.84
C GLY A 56 -7.68 1.75 17.70
N GLN A 57 -6.34 1.72 17.59
CA GLN A 57 -5.61 2.35 16.48
C GLN A 57 -5.92 1.64 15.16
N ILE A 58 -5.88 0.31 15.14
CA ILE A 58 -6.21 -0.50 13.96
C ILE A 58 -7.62 -0.16 13.47
N LYS A 59 -8.62 -0.14 14.35
CA LYS A 59 -10.00 0.19 13.96
C LYS A 59 -10.12 1.59 13.35
N LYS A 60 -9.44 2.59 13.94
CA LYS A 60 -9.46 3.96 13.41
C LYS A 60 -8.81 4.03 12.03
N ALA A 61 -7.64 3.41 11.86
CA ALA A 61 -6.95 3.35 10.59
C ALA A 61 -7.77 2.62 9.51
N LEU A 62 -8.40 1.49 9.85
CA LEU A 62 -9.28 0.75 8.94
C LEU A 62 -10.45 1.63 8.46
N VAL A 63 -11.17 2.26 9.40
CA VAL A 63 -12.31 3.13 9.05
C VAL A 63 -11.84 4.30 8.20
N PHE A 64 -10.74 4.95 8.58
CA PHE A 64 -10.21 6.09 7.84
C PHE A 64 -9.79 5.70 6.41
N ALA A 65 -9.03 4.62 6.25
CA ALA A 65 -8.61 4.11 4.95
C ALA A 65 -9.80 3.70 4.08
N SER A 66 -10.83 3.08 4.65
CA SER A 66 -12.06 2.75 3.93
C SER A 66 -12.80 4.00 3.44
N LEU A 67 -12.87 5.06 4.25
CA LEU A 67 -13.50 6.33 3.84
C LEU A 67 -12.72 7.02 2.73
N CYS A 68 -11.38 6.92 2.76
CA CYS A 68 -10.51 7.48 1.72
C CYS A 68 -10.59 6.76 0.36
N LEU A 69 -11.26 5.60 0.27
CA LEU A 69 -11.51 4.96 -1.02
C LEU A 69 -12.41 5.81 -1.93
N ILE A 70 -13.34 6.59 -1.37
CA ILE A 70 -14.24 7.44 -2.15
C ILE A 70 -13.46 8.52 -2.94
N PRO A 71 -12.62 9.36 -2.30
CA PRO A 71 -11.78 10.28 -3.05
C PRO A 71 -10.73 9.56 -3.91
N ALA A 72 -10.20 8.40 -3.49
CA ALA A 72 -9.23 7.64 -4.30
C ALA A 72 -9.83 7.19 -5.65
N VAL A 73 -11.05 6.64 -5.65
CA VAL A 73 -11.76 6.28 -6.89
C VAL A 73 -11.96 7.49 -7.79
N THR A 74 -12.27 8.66 -7.21
CA THR A 74 -12.43 9.89 -7.98
C THR A 74 -11.12 10.29 -8.67
N VAL A 75 -10.00 10.21 -7.94
CA VAL A 75 -8.67 10.47 -8.48
C VAL A 75 -8.31 9.48 -9.57
N ASP A 76 -8.59 8.19 -9.39
CA ASP A 76 -8.32 7.16 -10.41
C ASP A 76 -9.12 7.38 -11.69
N ILE A 77 -10.39 7.77 -11.60
CA ILE A 77 -11.19 8.12 -12.80
C ILE A 77 -10.51 9.26 -13.57
N LEU A 78 -10.05 10.30 -12.88
CA LEU A 78 -9.35 11.42 -13.50
C LEU A 78 -7.98 11.01 -14.08
N ALA A 79 -7.25 10.16 -13.36
CA ALA A 79 -5.94 9.70 -13.76
C ALA A 79 -5.99 8.78 -14.99
N VAL A 80 -6.97 7.88 -15.06
CA VAL A 80 -7.16 7.01 -16.22
C VAL A 80 -7.71 7.79 -17.42
N SER A 81 -8.68 8.68 -17.22
CA SER A 81 -9.25 9.49 -18.31
C SER A 81 -8.25 10.49 -18.92
N SER A 82 -7.29 10.96 -18.13
CA SER A 82 -6.17 11.79 -18.63
C SER A 82 -5.00 10.97 -19.19
N GLY A 83 -5.02 9.64 -19.05
CA GLY A 83 -3.91 8.76 -19.42
C GLY A 83 -2.68 8.85 -18.51
N ALA A 84 -2.80 9.55 -17.37
CA ALA A 84 -1.71 9.70 -16.40
C ALA A 84 -1.41 8.39 -15.65
N TRP A 85 -2.41 7.53 -15.49
CA TRP A 85 -2.28 6.23 -14.82
C TRP A 85 -3.04 5.18 -15.60
N ILE A 86 -2.33 4.21 -16.17
CA ILE A 86 -2.93 3.10 -16.89
C ILE A 86 -2.26 1.82 -16.41
N VAL A 87 -3.08 0.91 -15.88
CA VAL A 87 -2.65 -0.43 -15.48
C VAL A 87 -3.17 -1.42 -16.53
N PRO A 88 -2.35 -1.85 -17.50
CA PRO A 88 -2.79 -2.74 -18.57
C PRO A 88 -3.04 -4.16 -18.04
N GLU A 89 -2.14 -4.67 -17.20
CA GLU A 89 -2.16 -6.04 -16.70
C GLU A 89 -2.59 -6.09 -15.23
N THR A 90 -3.57 -6.93 -14.92
CA THR A 90 -4.13 -7.13 -13.59
C THR A 90 -4.21 -8.61 -13.24
N VAL A 91 -4.14 -8.93 -11.96
CA VAL A 91 -4.33 -10.31 -11.47
C VAL A 91 -5.81 -10.63 -11.45
N PHE A 92 -6.64 -9.67 -11.04
CA PHE A 92 -8.09 -9.81 -11.04
C PHE A 92 -8.66 -9.43 -12.40
N PRO A 93 -9.65 -10.20 -12.91
CA PRO A 93 -10.30 -9.88 -14.19
C PRO A 93 -11.32 -8.74 -14.09
N PHE A 94 -11.61 -8.26 -12.88
CA PHE A 94 -12.65 -7.27 -12.62
C PHE A 94 -12.08 -5.87 -12.52
N ARG A 95 -12.77 -4.92 -13.15
CA ARG A 95 -12.51 -3.48 -13.04
C ARG A 95 -13.76 -2.75 -12.57
N LEU A 96 -13.61 -1.85 -11.61
CA LEU A 96 -14.66 -0.92 -11.23
C LEU A 96 -14.97 0.01 -12.41
N PHE A 97 -16.25 0.13 -12.76
CA PHE A 97 -16.73 0.84 -13.95
C PHE A 97 -16.09 0.37 -15.27
N GLN A 98 -15.54 -0.85 -15.33
CA GLN A 98 -14.75 -1.37 -16.47
C GLN A 98 -13.44 -0.62 -16.76
N ILE A 99 -13.01 0.28 -15.87
CA ILE A 99 -11.85 1.16 -16.09
C ILE A 99 -10.79 0.93 -15.00
N ILE A 100 -11.19 1.05 -13.74
CA ILE A 100 -10.27 1.05 -12.60
C ILE A 100 -10.03 -0.39 -12.13
N PRO A 101 -8.80 -0.91 -12.12
CA PRO A 101 -8.51 -2.25 -11.63
C PRO A 101 -8.81 -2.37 -10.13
N LEU A 102 -9.27 -3.54 -9.69
CA LEU A 102 -9.56 -3.77 -8.27
C LEU A 102 -8.31 -3.57 -7.39
N GLU A 103 -7.14 -3.88 -7.95
CA GLU A 103 -5.83 -3.68 -7.33
C GLU A 103 -5.54 -2.22 -6.98
N ASP A 104 -6.07 -1.23 -7.73
CA ASP A 104 -5.91 0.19 -7.39
C ASP A 104 -6.65 0.52 -6.09
N LEU A 105 -7.82 -0.09 -5.84
CA LEU A 105 -8.54 0.06 -4.57
C LEU A 105 -7.74 -0.55 -3.41
N ILE A 106 -7.12 -1.71 -3.64
CA ILE A 106 -6.27 -2.36 -2.63
C ILE A 106 -5.04 -1.49 -2.35
N TRP A 107 -4.42 -0.94 -3.40
CA TRP A 107 -3.28 -0.04 -3.28
C TRP A 107 -3.63 1.22 -2.50
N ALA A 108 -4.71 1.93 -2.90
CA ALA A 108 -5.15 3.14 -2.24
C ALA A 108 -5.50 2.89 -0.77
N PHE A 109 -6.23 1.78 -0.49
CA PHE A 109 -6.55 1.39 0.87
C PHE A 109 -5.30 1.14 1.72
N LEU A 110 -4.37 0.31 1.23
CA LEU A 110 -3.18 -0.06 1.99
C LEU A 110 -2.21 1.11 2.16
N MET A 111 -2.09 1.98 1.16
CA MET A 111 -1.30 3.21 1.26
C MET A 111 -1.84 4.09 2.38
N VAL A 112 -3.14 4.36 2.41
CA VAL A 112 -3.74 5.22 3.45
C VAL A 112 -3.74 4.53 4.81
N TYR A 113 -3.98 3.22 4.87
CA TYR A 113 -3.96 2.46 6.11
C TYR A 113 -2.56 2.41 6.76
N LEU A 114 -1.50 2.52 5.96
CA LEU A 114 -0.12 2.56 6.45
C LEU A 114 0.27 3.92 7.07
N LEU A 115 -0.40 5.01 6.70
CA LEU A 115 -0.14 6.37 7.20
C LEU A 115 -0.64 6.56 8.64
#